data_AF-A0AA51NBB7-F1
#
_entry.id   AF-A0AA51NBB7-F1
#
_cell.length_a   1.000
_cell.length_b   1.000
_cell.length_c   1.000
_cell.angle_alpha   90.00
_cell.angle_beta   90.00
_cell.angle_gamma   90.00
#
_symmetry.space_group_name_H-M   'P 1'
#
loop_
_entity.id
_entity.type
_entity.pdbx_description
1 polymer ?
#
loop_
_entity_poly.entity_id
_entity_poly.type
_entity_poly.pdbx_seq_one_letter_code
_entity_poly.pdbx_strand_id
1 'polypeptide(L)' 'MSISIETVRVGKDYYLINYGEVHEFRVTKATGHKDFVCKDLTTLEEFNLSELTAYGKGKDFEFYGLED' A
#
# COMPACT_ATOMS: atom_id res chain seq x y z
N MET A 1 -7.78 -12.04 1.75
CA MET A 1 -8.13 -11.98 0.31
C MET A 1 -7.11 -11.09 -0.37
N SER A 2 -6.59 -11.49 -1.53
CA SER A 2 -5.80 -10.58 -2.36
C SER A 2 -6.73 -9.51 -2.93
N ILE A 3 -6.34 -8.26 -2.75
CA ILE A 3 -7.14 -7.09 -3.13
C ILE A 3 -6.38 -6.28 -4.17
N SER A 4 -7.09 -5.47 -4.93
CA SER A 4 -6.47 -4.56 -5.89
C SER A 4 -6.02 -3.27 -5.21
N ILE A 5 -4.88 -2.71 -5.62
CA ILE A 5 -4.43 -1.40 -5.14
C ILE A 5 -5.41 -0.26 -5.44
N GLU A 6 -6.31 -0.46 -6.42
CA GLU A 6 -7.38 0.49 -6.74
C GLU A 6 -8.59 0.40 -5.80
N THR A 7 -8.72 -0.66 -4.99
CA THR A 7 -9.82 -0.82 -4.01
C THR A 7 -9.45 -0.32 -2.61
N VAL A 8 -8.29 0.33 -2.50
CA VAL A 8 -7.74 0.84 -1.26
C VAL A 8 -8.64 1.93 -0.67
N ARG A 9 -8.83 1.89 0.65
CA ARG A 9 -9.66 2.82 1.40
C ARG A 9 -8.86 3.55 2.46
N VAL A 10 -9.16 4.84 2.61
CA VAL A 10 -8.57 5.66 3.67
C VAL A 10 -8.99 5.13 5.04
N GLY A 11 -8.02 5.06 5.95
CA GLY A 11 -8.19 4.59 7.33
C GLY A 11 -8.00 3.08 7.51
N LYS A 12 -7.73 2.32 6.43
CA LYS A 12 -7.44 0.88 6.48
C LYS A 12 -5.94 0.60 6.37
N ASP A 13 -5.56 -0.52 6.97
CA ASP A 13 -4.19 -1.02 7.00
C ASP A 13 -4.02 -2.07 5.90
N TYR A 14 -2.86 -2.04 5.25
CA TYR A 14 -2.55 -2.83 4.08
C TYR A 14 -1.15 -3.40 4.16
N TYR A 15 -0.98 -4.52 3.49
CA TYR A 15 0.27 -5.25 3.42
C TYR A 15 0.60 -5.52 1.95
N LEU A 16 1.80 -5.11 1.53
CA LEU A 16 2.28 -5.25 0.16
C LEU A 16 3.60 -6.00 0.16
N ILE A 17 3.68 -7.05 -0.64
CA ILE A 17 4.93 -7.77 -0.94
C ILE A 17 5.32 -7.43 -2.36
N ASN A 18 6.56 -7.00 -2.57
CA ASN A 18 7.11 -6.79 -3.91
C ASN A 18 8.61 -7.08 -3.92
N TYR A 19 9.07 -7.86 -4.90
CA TYR A 19 10.49 -8.25 -5.02
C TYR A 19 11.13 -8.84 -3.75
N GLY A 20 10.33 -9.47 -2.87
CA GLY A 20 10.79 -10.02 -1.59
C GLY A 20 10.87 -8.98 -0.45
N GLU A 21 10.55 -7.72 -0.72
CA GLU A 21 10.34 -6.69 0.31
C GLU A 21 8.88 -6.66 0.75
N VAL A 22 8.70 -6.41 2.04
CA VAL A 22 7.41 -6.35 2.71
C VAL A 22 7.18 -4.92 3.19
N HIS A 23 6.06 -4.34 2.81
CA HIS A 23 5.62 -3.02 3.25
C HIS A 23 4.29 -3.12 3.98
N GLU A 24 4.27 -2.65 5.23
CA GLU A 24 3.08 -2.59 6.07
C GLU A 24 2.72 -1.13 6.29
N PHE A 25 1.56 -0.71 5.82
CA PHE A 25 1.21 0.71 5.84
C PHE A 25 -0.28 0.95 6.02
N ARG A 26 -0.58 2.11 6.59
CA ARG A 26 -1.94 2.61 6.75
C ARG A 26 -2.22 3.71 5.75
N VAL A 27 -3.33 3.63 5.04
CA VAL A 27 -3.74 4.73 4.17
C VAL A 27 -4.31 5.85 5.02
N THR A 28 -3.66 7.01 5.03
CA THR A 28 -4.05 8.15 5.86
C THR A 28 -4.91 9.15 5.09
N LYS A 29 -4.68 9.31 3.78
CA LYS A 29 -5.36 10.34 2.97
C LYS A 29 -5.44 9.96 1.50
N ALA A 30 -6.51 10.35 0.81
CA ALA A 30 -6.58 10.29 -0.66
C ALA A 30 -6.18 11.64 -1.26
N THR A 31 -5.32 11.66 -2.29
CA THR A 31 -4.83 12.91 -2.92
C THR A 31 -5.68 13.36 -4.12
N GLY A 32 -6.81 12.68 -4.39
CA GLY A 32 -7.77 13.06 -5.43
C GLY A 32 -7.39 12.59 -6.85
N HIS A 33 -6.11 12.36 -7.14
CA HIS A 33 -5.62 11.92 -8.46
C HIS A 33 -5.38 10.40 -8.56
N LYS A 34 -6.25 9.61 -7.90
CA LYS A 34 -6.05 8.16 -7.67
C LYS A 34 -4.78 7.81 -6.86
N ASP A 35 -4.17 8.80 -6.23
CA ASP A 35 -3.07 8.57 -5.31
C ASP A 35 -3.57 8.62 -3.86
N PHE A 36 -2.82 7.95 -2.99
CA PHE A 36 -3.12 7.83 -1.58
C PHE A 36 -1.84 8.05 -0.78
N VAL A 37 -1.91 8.92 0.22
CA VAL A 37 -0.87 9.01 1.23
C VAL A 37 -1.03 7.83 2.16
N CYS A 38 0.04 7.06 2.26
CA CYS A 38 0.20 5.94 3.15
C CYS A 38 1.23 6.32 4.21
N LYS A 39 1.05 5.78 5.40
CA LYS A 39 2.00 5.89 6.49
C LYS A 39 2.52 4.50 6.82
N ASP A 40 3.83 4.33 6.75
CA ASP A 40 4.47 3.08 7.13
C ASP A 40 4.21 2.78 8.61
N LEU A 41 3.85 1.55 8.93
CA LEU A 41 3.62 1.12 10.31
C LEU A 41 4.92 0.82 11.05
N THR A 42 6.01 0.55 10.32
CA THR A 42 7.32 0.22 10.88
C THR A 42 8.17 1.47 11.03
N THR A 43 8.32 2.27 9.97
CA THR A 43 9.19 3.46 9.99
C THR A 43 8.45 4.75 10.38
N LEU A 44 7.11 4.73 10.39
CA LEU A 44 6.25 5.90 10.61
C LEU A 44 6.41 6.99 9.53
N GLU A 45 7.07 6.69 8.42
CA GLU A 45 7.25 7.61 7.29
C GLU A 45 5.98 7.70 6.45
N GLU A 46 5.72 8.88 5.89
CA GLU A 46 4.62 9.10 4.96
C GLU A 46 5.13 9.01 3.53
N PHE A 47 4.47 8.20 2.71
CA PHE A 47 4.82 7.98 1.31
C PHE A 47 3.55 7.86 0.47
N ASN A 48 3.69 7.93 -0.85
CA ASN A 48 2.57 7.80 -1.77
C ASN A 48 2.43 6.35 -2.22
N LEU A 49 1.20 5.83 -2.23
CA LEU A 49 0.92 4.45 -2.65
C LEU A 49 1.43 4.15 -4.05
N SER A 50 1.43 5.14 -4.94
CA SER A 50 2.00 5.00 -6.29
C SER A 50 3.49 4.72 -6.27
N GLU A 51 4.25 5.14 -5.26
CA GLU A 51 5.69 4.88 -5.17
C GLU A 51 6.00 3.39 -5.02
N LEU A 52 5.16 2.65 -4.29
CA LEU A 52 5.31 1.19 -4.13
C LEU A 52 5.06 0.42 -5.43
N THR A 53 4.36 1.02 -6.40
CA THR A 53 4.07 0.41 -7.70
C THR A 53 4.74 1.10 -8.88
N ALA A 54 5.45 2.20 -8.64
CA ALA A 54 6.16 2.97 -9.66
C ALA A 54 7.28 2.16 -10.32
N TYR A 55 7.94 1.30 -9.55
CA TYR A 55 9.02 0.43 -10.02
C TYR A 55 8.53 -0.84 -10.72
N GLY A 56 7.21 -1.02 -10.84
CA GLY A 56 6.60 -2.22 -11.38
C GLY A 56 6.29 -3.28 -10.32
N LYS A 57 5.64 -4.35 -10.77
CA LYS A 57 5.19 -5.47 -9.93
C LYS A 57 6.05 -6.68 -10.24
N GLY A 58 6.76 -7.19 -9.24
CA GLY A 58 7.49 -8.43 -9.33
C GLY A 58 6.55 -9.63 -9.49
N LYS A 59 7.12 -10.81 -9.76
CA LYS A 59 6.36 -12.06 -9.85
C LYS A 59 5.73 -12.45 -8.50
N ASP A 60 6.32 -11.99 -7.42
CA ASP A 60 5.89 -12.18 -6.03
C ASP A 60 4.96 -11.05 -5.54
N PHE A 61 4.45 -10.22 -6.45
CA PHE A 61 3.61 -9.10 -6.07
C PHE A 61 2.33 -9.59 -5.40
N GLU A 62 2.19 -9.29 -4.12
CA GLU A 62 0.99 -9.61 -3.36
C GLU A 62 0.50 -8.39 -2.59
N PHE A 63 -0.82 -8.21 -2.55
CA PHE A 63 -1.44 -7.09 -1.87
C PHE A 63 -2.65 -7.56 -1.06
N TYR A 64 -2.61 -7.29 0.24
CA TYR A 64 -3.57 -7.78 1.22
C TYR A 64 -4.12 -6.64 2.06
N GLY A 65 -5.42 -6.70 2.35
CA GLY A 65 -6.04 -5.87 3.36
C GLY A 65 -5.87 -6.51 4.73
N LEU A 66 -5.31 -5.78 5.68
CA LEU A 66 -5.36 -6.15 7.09
C LEU A 66 -6.75 -5.73 7.59
N GLU A 67 -7.66 -6.69 7.61
CA GLU A 67 -8.94 -6.55 8.29
C GLU A 67 -8.71 -6.89 9.77
N ASP A 68 -9.11 -5.98 10.68
CA ASP A 68 -9.26 -6.26 12.11
C ASP A 68 -10.44 -7.22 12.33
#